data_AF-A0A349MHR6-F1
#
_entry.id   AF-A0A349MHR6-F1
#
_cell.length_a   1.000
_cell.length_b   1.000
_cell.length_c   1.000
_cell.angle_alpha   90.00
_cell.angle_beta   90.00
_cell.angle_gamma   90.00
#
_symmetry.space_group_name_H-M   'P 1'
#
loop_
_entity.id
_entity.type
_entity.pdbx_description
1 polymer ?
#
loop_
_entity_poly.entity_id
_entity_poly.type
_entity_poly.pdbx_seq_one_letter_code
_entity_poly.pdbx_strand_id
1 'polypeptide(L)'
;MKKMASFVEKLSNLEKLVETSADLSEPFKYFMDHIGLDPKFMSESSRTKNNMVRKIIQEALKRYFDLTFNATQCMIMEYKELKTFHHGTCLISGRHLVFFHFTKINTGIIAMSDLRTGMNHFFRFRAIIANGVMTFHPGDPSVRH
;
A
#
# COMPACT_ATOMS: atom_id res chain seq x y z
N MET A 1 19.91 -2.03 26.72
CA MET A 1 18.61 -1.90 26.04
C MET A 1 18.82 -1.40 24.62
N LYS A 2 18.41 -2.14 23.58
CA LYS A 2 18.36 -1.59 22.22
C LYS A 2 17.25 -0.54 22.19
N LYS A 3 17.58 0.69 21.81
CA LYS A 3 16.58 1.75 21.56
C LYS A 3 15.71 1.26 20.39
N MET A 4 14.42 1.05 20.63
CA MET A 4 13.50 0.68 19.55
C MET A 4 13.39 1.87 18.60
N ALA A 5 13.58 1.62 17.29
CA ALA A 5 13.39 2.65 16.28
C ALA A 5 11.94 3.15 16.28
N SER A 6 11.77 4.46 16.16
CA SER A 6 10.47 5.12 15.98
C SER A 6 9.78 4.65 14.70
N PHE A 7 8.45 4.81 14.62
CA PHE A 7 7.74 4.51 13.38
C PHE A 7 8.16 5.41 12.23
N VAL A 8 8.56 6.66 12.51
CA VAL A 8 9.12 7.56 11.50
C VAL A 8 10.37 6.96 10.85
N GLU A 9 11.30 6.41 11.64
CA GLU A 9 12.50 5.75 11.11
C GLU A 9 12.15 4.49 10.31
N LYS A 10 11.24 3.66 10.82
CA LYS A 10 10.77 2.45 10.12
C LYS A 10 10.09 2.80 8.79
N LEU A 11 9.25 3.84 8.76
CA LEU A 11 8.58 4.32 7.55
C LEU A 11 9.59 4.93 6.56
N SER A 12 10.63 5.61 7.03
CA SER A 12 11.73 6.08 6.17
C SER A 12 12.48 4.92 5.52
N ASN A 13 12.70 3.82 6.25
CA ASN A 13 13.31 2.62 5.69
C ASN A 13 12.39 1.93 4.68
N LEU A 14 11.08 1.85 4.98
CA LEU A 14 10.10 1.31 4.06
C LEU A 14 10.01 2.14 2.77
N GLU A 15 10.04 3.48 2.87
CA GLU A 15 10.07 4.40 1.71
C GLU A 15 11.21 4.02 0.75
N LYS A 16 12.43 3.82 1.29
CA LYS A 16 13.59 3.39 0.49
C LYS A 16 13.39 2.03 -0.16
N LEU A 17 12.91 1.03 0.59
CA LEU A 17 12.67 -0.32 0.06
C LEU A 17 11.65 -0.30 -1.09
N VAL A 18 10.60 0.52 -1.00
CA VAL A 18 9.61 0.68 -2.07
C VAL A 18 10.25 1.19 -3.36
N GLU A 19 11.20 2.12 -3.27
CA GLU A 19 11.87 2.68 -4.44
C GLU A 19 12.90 1.72 -5.05
N THR A 20 13.64 1.00 -4.21
CA THR A 20 14.83 0.27 -4.68
C THR A 20 14.66 -1.24 -4.82
N SER A 21 13.72 -1.87 -4.11
CA SER A 21 13.58 -3.33 -4.15
C SER A 21 13.08 -3.80 -5.52
N ALA A 22 13.80 -4.75 -6.10
CA ALA A 22 13.36 -5.51 -7.27
C ALA A 22 12.29 -6.55 -6.89
N ASP A 23 12.41 -7.14 -5.70
CA ASP A 23 11.41 -8.04 -5.13
C ASP A 23 10.43 -7.28 -4.25
N LEU A 24 9.21 -7.07 -4.75
CA LEU A 24 8.17 -6.32 -4.03
C LEU A 24 7.62 -7.05 -2.79
N SER A 25 7.94 -8.33 -2.59
CA SER A 25 7.58 -9.03 -1.35
C SER A 25 8.43 -8.58 -0.16
N GLU A 26 9.63 -8.04 -0.40
CA GLU A 26 10.52 -7.53 0.65
C GLU A 26 9.93 -6.29 1.39
N PRO A 27 9.60 -5.18 0.70
CA PRO A 27 8.97 -4.03 1.37
C PRO A 27 7.63 -4.40 2.00
N PHE A 28 6.85 -5.31 1.38
CA PHE A 28 5.61 -5.77 1.96
C PHE A 28 5.84 -6.54 3.27
N LYS A 29 6.77 -7.49 3.28
CA LYS A 29 7.16 -8.24 4.47
C LYS A 29 7.66 -7.31 5.58
N TYR A 30 8.53 -6.36 5.22
CA TYR A 30 9.03 -5.35 6.16
C TYR A 30 7.88 -4.57 6.82
N PHE A 31 6.90 -4.12 6.02
CA PHE A 31 5.72 -3.45 6.54
C PHE A 31 4.96 -4.32 7.54
N MET A 32 4.65 -5.57 7.19
CA MET A 32 3.89 -6.46 8.05
C MET A 32 4.62 -6.81 9.36
N ASP A 33 5.93 -7.09 9.28
CA ASP A 33 6.74 -7.54 10.42
C ASP A 33 7.07 -6.41 11.41
N HIS A 34 7.11 -5.15 10.94
CA HIS A 34 7.64 -4.04 11.75
C HIS A 34 6.66 -2.89 12.00
N ILE A 35 5.57 -2.79 11.24
CA ILE A 35 4.69 -1.61 11.20
C ILE A 35 3.22 -2.00 11.21
N GLY A 36 2.72 -2.63 10.14
CA GLY A 36 1.28 -2.77 9.84
C GLY A 36 0.48 -3.62 10.83
N LEU A 37 1.16 -4.45 11.63
CA LEU A 37 0.55 -5.28 12.66
C LEU A 37 0.79 -4.75 14.09
N ASP A 38 1.53 -3.65 14.25
CA ASP A 38 1.83 -3.08 15.56
C ASP A 38 0.62 -2.32 16.12
N PRO A 39 0.07 -2.69 17.30
CA PRO A 39 -1.10 -2.02 17.88
C PRO A 39 -0.89 -0.52 18.12
N LYS A 40 0.33 -0.10 18.46
CA LYS A 40 0.65 1.31 18.68
C LYS A 40 0.52 2.09 17.38
N PHE A 41 1.12 1.58 16.29
CA PHE A 41 1.00 2.17 14.96
C PHE A 41 -0.46 2.30 14.50
N MET A 42 -1.26 1.25 14.74
CA MET A 42 -2.68 1.23 14.40
C MET A 42 -3.49 2.26 15.20
N SER A 43 -3.22 2.42 16.51
CA SER A 43 -3.88 3.42 17.37
C SER A 43 -3.50 4.87 16.99
N GLU A 44 -2.30 5.05 16.46
CA GLU A 44 -1.78 6.33 15.96
C GLU A 44 -2.17 6.59 14.50
N SER A 45 -2.87 5.65 13.86
CA SER A 45 -3.46 5.85 12.55
C SER A 45 -4.93 6.30 12.67
N SER A 46 -5.43 7.00 11.67
CA SER A 46 -6.85 7.39 11.59
C SER A 46 -7.43 7.14 10.21
N ARG A 47 -8.72 6.77 10.14
CA ARG A 47 -9.42 6.59 8.88
C ARG A 47 -9.40 7.89 8.07
N THR A 48 -9.15 7.76 6.78
CA THR A 48 -9.15 8.88 5.83
C THR A 48 -9.98 8.55 4.59
N LYS A 49 -10.52 9.59 3.95
CA LYS A 49 -11.22 9.50 2.67
C LYS A 49 -10.34 9.95 1.50
N ASN A 50 -9.03 9.73 1.59
CA ASN A 50 -8.10 10.18 0.56
C ASN A 50 -8.52 9.67 -0.84
N ASN A 51 -9.03 10.59 -1.67
CA ASN A 51 -9.58 10.28 -2.99
C ASN A 51 -8.49 9.83 -3.97
N MET A 52 -7.25 10.28 -3.77
CA MET A 52 -6.12 9.87 -4.59
C MET A 52 -5.83 8.38 -4.38
N VAL A 53 -5.71 7.94 -3.12
CA VAL A 53 -5.49 6.53 -2.77
C VAL A 53 -6.64 5.64 -3.26
N ARG A 54 -7.89 6.11 -3.14
CA ARG A 54 -9.05 5.37 -3.68
C ARG A 54 -8.95 5.16 -5.19
N LYS A 55 -8.64 6.22 -5.94
CA LYS A 55 -8.46 6.15 -7.39
C LYS A 55 -7.26 5.26 -7.78
N ILE A 56 -6.15 5.30 -7.03
CA ILE A 56 -5.02 4.38 -7.21
C ILE A 56 -5.49 2.93 -7.14
N ILE A 57 -6.20 2.57 -6.07
CA ILE A 57 -6.65 1.19 -5.86
C ILE A 57 -7.64 0.78 -6.96
N GLN A 58 -8.58 1.67 -7.32
CA GLN A 58 -9.53 1.46 -8.42
C GLN A 58 -8.83 1.09 -9.74
N GLU A 59 -7.83 1.88 -10.12
CA GLU A 59 -7.12 1.70 -11.39
C GLU A 59 -6.22 0.47 -11.37
N ALA A 60 -5.56 0.17 -10.24
CA ALA A 60 -4.81 -1.08 -10.09
C ALA A 60 -5.73 -2.31 -10.25
N LEU A 61 -6.91 -2.28 -9.62
CA LEU A 61 -7.87 -3.39 -9.69
C LEU A 61 -8.42 -3.61 -11.09
N LYS A 62 -8.78 -2.53 -11.77
CA LYS A 62 -9.25 -2.59 -13.15
C LYS A 62 -8.16 -3.13 -14.08
N ARG A 63 -6.93 -2.59 -13.97
CA ARG A 63 -5.86 -2.89 -14.92
C ARG A 63 -5.26 -4.28 -14.78
N TYR A 64 -5.08 -4.77 -13.56
CA TYR A 64 -4.37 -6.05 -13.32
C TYR A 64 -5.30 -7.23 -13.08
N PHE A 65 -6.55 -6.96 -12.69
CA PHE A 65 -7.46 -8.02 -12.26
C PHE A 65 -8.80 -8.00 -12.97
N ASP A 66 -9.03 -7.02 -13.85
CA ASP A 66 -10.32 -6.79 -14.51
C ASP A 66 -11.47 -6.72 -13.50
N LEU A 67 -11.21 -6.10 -12.34
CA LEU A 67 -12.16 -5.97 -11.24
C LEU A 67 -12.71 -4.55 -11.16
N THR A 68 -14.04 -4.46 -11.04
CA THR A 68 -14.71 -3.22 -10.65
C THR A 68 -14.63 -3.03 -9.14
N PHE A 69 -14.07 -1.90 -8.73
CA PHE A 69 -13.95 -1.51 -7.33
C PHE A 69 -15.26 -0.99 -6.74
N ASN A 70 -15.67 -1.54 -5.60
CA ASN A 70 -16.68 -0.94 -4.75
C ASN A 70 -16.04 -0.23 -3.55
N ALA A 71 -16.25 1.08 -3.45
CA ALA A 71 -15.58 1.95 -2.48
C ALA A 71 -15.98 1.70 -1.01
N THR A 72 -17.03 0.92 -0.77
CA THR A 72 -17.46 0.51 0.59
C THR A 72 -16.56 -0.57 1.18
N GLN A 73 -15.76 -1.24 0.35
CA GLN A 73 -14.97 -2.41 0.75
C GLN A 73 -13.54 -2.08 1.20
N CYS A 74 -13.19 -0.80 1.29
CA CYS A 74 -11.83 -0.36 1.60
C CYS A 74 -11.73 0.47 2.86
N MET A 75 -10.80 0.09 3.72
CA MET A 75 -10.35 0.89 4.85
C MET A 75 -9.03 1.55 4.47
N ILE A 76 -9.01 2.88 4.45
CA ILE A 76 -7.79 3.66 4.22
C ILE A 76 -7.48 4.40 5.50
N MET A 77 -6.26 4.23 5.97
CA MET A 77 -5.71 4.79 7.19
C MET A 77 -4.58 5.73 6.84
N GLU A 78 -4.46 6.82 7.59
CA GLU A 78 -3.36 7.78 7.53
C GLU A 78 -2.61 7.72 8.86
N TYR A 79 -1.28 7.69 8.82
CA TYR A 79 -0.46 7.78 10.04
C TYR A 79 -0.36 9.25 10.47
N LYS A 80 -0.86 9.57 11.67
CA LYS A 80 -1.08 10.95 12.13
C LYS A 80 0.17 11.82 12.13
N GLU A 81 1.33 11.25 12.48
CA GLU A 81 2.57 12.00 12.62
C GLU A 81 3.14 12.44 11.26
N LEU A 82 3.09 11.57 10.24
CA LEU A 82 3.66 11.88 8.94
C LEU A 82 2.65 12.50 7.97
N LYS A 83 1.35 12.19 8.08
CA LYS A 83 0.23 12.56 7.17
C LYS A 83 0.43 12.21 5.68
N THR A 84 1.65 11.84 5.31
CA THR A 84 2.11 11.56 3.95
C THR A 84 2.14 10.06 3.67
N PHE A 85 1.97 9.24 4.71
CA PHE A 85 1.88 7.80 4.62
C PHE A 85 0.43 7.32 4.79
N HIS A 86 -0.04 6.57 3.81
CA HIS A 86 -1.36 5.96 3.79
C HIS A 86 -1.21 4.45 3.72
N HIS A 87 -2.05 3.72 4.43
CA HIS A 87 -2.09 2.27 4.36
C HIS A 87 -3.51 1.76 4.50
N GLY A 88 -3.72 0.48 4.27
CA GLY A 88 -5.01 -0.11 4.54
C GLY A 88 -5.25 -1.41 3.82
N THR A 89 -6.52 -1.79 3.82
CA THR A 89 -6.98 -3.04 3.25
C THR A 89 -8.28 -2.86 2.48
N CYS A 90 -8.48 -3.70 1.47
CA CYS A 90 -9.74 -3.89 0.78
C CYS A 90 -10.08 -5.37 0.67
N LEU A 91 -11.38 -5.71 0.73
CA LEU A 91 -11.88 -7.05 0.43
C LEU A 91 -12.75 -7.02 -0.82
N ILE A 92 -12.28 -7.57 -1.93
CA ILE A 92 -12.93 -7.41 -3.24
C ILE A 92 -13.02 -8.76 -3.93
N SER A 93 -14.24 -9.22 -4.22
CA SER A 93 -14.51 -10.48 -4.94
C SER A 93 -13.76 -11.70 -4.37
N GLY A 94 -13.70 -11.82 -3.04
CA GLY A 94 -13.00 -12.92 -2.35
C GLY A 94 -11.47 -12.78 -2.31
N ARG A 95 -10.94 -11.61 -2.68
CA ARG A 95 -9.50 -11.29 -2.62
C ARG A 95 -9.24 -10.26 -1.54
N HIS A 96 -8.18 -10.46 -0.77
CA HIS A 96 -7.74 -9.53 0.25
C HIS A 96 -6.60 -8.69 -0.33
N LEU A 97 -6.76 -7.38 -0.31
CA LEU A 97 -5.78 -6.43 -0.79
C LEU A 97 -5.25 -5.66 0.41
N VAL A 98 -3.93 -5.60 0.56
CA VAL A 98 -3.25 -4.74 1.53
C VAL A 98 -2.40 -3.77 0.74
N PHE A 99 -2.41 -2.50 1.10
CA PHE A 99 -1.64 -1.49 0.40
C PHE A 99 -0.98 -0.51 1.36
N PHE A 100 0.06 0.14 0.87
CA PHE A 100 0.61 1.34 1.46
C PHE A 100 1.17 2.29 0.40
N HIS A 101 1.17 3.57 0.70
CA HIS A 101 1.49 4.66 -0.22
C HIS A 101 2.19 5.81 0.49
N PHE A 102 3.31 6.24 -0.08
CA PHE A 102 4.03 7.45 0.31
C PHE A 102 3.72 8.56 -0.68
N THR A 103 2.93 9.54 -0.25
CA THR A 103 2.58 10.73 -1.07
C THR A 103 3.80 11.59 -1.41
N LYS A 104 4.84 11.58 -0.57
CA LYS A 104 6.08 12.35 -0.79
C LYS A 104 6.81 11.92 -2.07
N ILE A 105 6.89 10.61 -2.32
CA ILE A 105 7.49 10.02 -3.53
C ILE A 105 6.44 9.57 -4.55
N ASN A 106 5.15 9.81 -4.24
CA ASN A 106 3.97 9.33 -4.96
C ASN A 106 4.04 7.85 -5.35
N THR A 107 4.63 7.01 -4.51
CA THR A 107 4.88 5.60 -4.81
C THR A 107 4.38 4.74 -3.68
N GLY A 108 3.85 3.57 -4.03
CA GLY A 108 3.33 2.61 -3.07
C GLY A 108 3.33 1.20 -3.61
N ILE A 109 2.89 0.29 -2.74
CA ILE A 109 2.75 -1.13 -3.05
C ILE A 109 1.34 -1.58 -2.73
N ILE A 110 0.82 -2.43 -3.60
CA ILE A 110 -0.38 -3.21 -3.41
C ILE A 110 0.05 -4.68 -3.37
N ALA A 111 -0.30 -5.37 -2.30
CA ALA A 111 -0.26 -6.82 -2.21
C ALA A 111 -1.69 -7.34 -2.27
N MET A 112 -1.95 -8.30 -3.16
CA MET A 112 -3.26 -8.93 -3.29
C MET A 112 -3.14 -10.43 -3.11
N SER A 113 -3.85 -10.94 -2.12
CA SER A 113 -3.96 -12.36 -1.83
C SER A 113 -5.27 -12.90 -2.40
N ASP A 114 -5.20 -13.94 -3.25
CA ASP A 114 -6.38 -14.74 -3.58
C ASP A 114 -6.60 -15.74 -2.44
N LEU A 115 -7.68 -15.57 -1.68
CA LEU A 115 -7.97 -16.38 -0.49
C LEU A 115 -8.27 -17.85 -0.82
N ARG A 116 -8.55 -18.18 -2.10
CA ARG A 116 -8.83 -19.55 -2.54
C ARG A 116 -7.55 -20.31 -2.87
N THR A 117 -6.57 -19.62 -3.46
CA THR A 117 -5.32 -20.25 -3.92
C THR A 117 -4.14 -19.99 -2.98
N GLY A 118 -4.24 -19.00 -2.10
CA GLY A 118 -3.14 -18.55 -1.24
C GLY A 118 -2.07 -17.72 -1.97
N MET A 119 -2.19 -17.53 -3.29
CA MET A 119 -1.20 -16.79 -4.07
C MET A 119 -1.23 -15.30 -3.76
N ASN A 120 -0.04 -14.69 -3.72
CA ASN A 120 0.15 -13.27 -3.51
C ASN A 120 0.70 -12.61 -4.78
N HIS A 121 0.02 -11.56 -5.22
CA HIS A 121 0.46 -10.71 -6.31
C HIS A 121 0.86 -9.34 -5.77
N PHE A 122 2.02 -8.85 -6.17
CA PHE A 122 2.54 -7.56 -5.72
C PHE A 122 2.69 -6.60 -6.89
N PHE A 123 2.31 -5.35 -6.66
CA PHE A 123 2.40 -4.28 -7.64
C PHE A 123 2.95 -3.04 -6.97
N ARG A 124 4.01 -2.50 -7.57
CA ARG A 124 4.43 -1.14 -7.30
C ARG A 124 3.67 -0.22 -8.22
N PHE A 125 3.20 0.90 -7.69
CA PHE A 125 2.56 1.93 -8.50
C PHE A 125 3.20 3.28 -8.20
N ARG A 126 3.25 4.13 -9.22
CA ARG A 126 3.55 5.55 -9.08
C ARG A 126 2.35 6.38 -9.53
N ALA A 127 1.88 7.25 -8.65
CA ALA A 127 0.86 8.24 -8.97
C ALA A 127 1.55 9.49 -9.54
N ILE A 128 1.22 9.86 -10.77
CA ILE A 128 1.70 11.10 -11.38
C ILE A 128 0.51 12.04 -11.49
N ILE A 129 0.67 13.28 -11.05
CA ILE A 129 -0.33 14.32 -11.28
C ILE A 129 0.14 15.14 -12.48
N ALA A 130 -0.46 14.92 -13.64
CA ALA A 130 -0.19 15.66 -14.87
C ALA A 130 -1.44 16.48 -15.24
N ASN A 131 -1.32 17.80 -15.33
CA ASN A 131 -2.43 18.71 -15.69
C ASN A 131 -3.68 18.54 -14.81
N GLY A 132 -3.51 18.24 -13.52
CA GLY A 132 -4.62 17.95 -12.61
C GLY A 132 -5.27 16.57 -12.81
N VAL A 133 -4.82 15.81 -13.80
CA VAL A 133 -5.23 14.43 -14.07
C VAL A 133 -4.20 13.49 -13.47
N MET A 134 -4.66 12.52 -12.68
CA MET A 134 -3.79 11.51 -12.14
C MET A 134 -3.55 10.42 -13.19
N THR A 135 -2.30 10.22 -13.56
CA THR A 135 -1.84 9.12 -14.41
C THR A 135 -1.05 8.12 -13.59
N PHE A 136 -1.17 6.84 -13.95
CA PHE A 136 -0.59 5.74 -13.18
C PHE A 136 0.45 5.05 -14.03
N HIS A 137 1.63 4.91 -13.44
CA HIS A 137 2.68 4.11 -14.03
C HIS A 137 2.84 2.84 -13.18
N PRO A 138 2.44 1.68 -13.72
CA PRO A 138 2.93 0.40 -13.26
C PRO A 138 4.45 0.44 -12.99
N GLY A 139 4.87 -0.02 -11.82
CA GLY A 139 6.16 -0.70 -11.72
C GLY A 139 6.01 -2.17 -12.14
N ASP A 140 7.12 -2.88 -12.28
CA ASP A 140 7.12 -4.28 -12.66
C ASP A 140 6.30 -5.13 -11.66
N PRO A 141 5.27 -5.86 -12.11
CA PRO A 141 4.54 -6.77 -11.24
C PRO A 141 5.45 -7.93 -10.84
N SER A 142 5.40 -8.36 -9.58
CA SER A 142 6.02 -9.61 -9.14
C SER A 142 4.96 -10.59 -8.67
N VAL A 143 5.10 -11.84 -9.10
CA VAL A 143 4.23 -12.95 -8.72
C VAL A 143 5.07 -13.92 -7.90
N ARG A 144 4.58 -14.32 -6.72
CA ARG A 144 5.16 -15.41 -5.94
C ARG A 144 4.11 -16.50 -5.69
N HIS A 145 4.57 -17.74 -5.88
CA HIS A 145 3.86 -18.97 -5.54
C HIS A 145 4.17 -19.37 -4.10
#